data_AF-A0A0F2RFH8-F1
#
_entry.id   AF-A0A0F2RFH8-F1
#
_cell.length_a   1.000
_cell.length_b   1.000
_cell.length_c   1.000
_cell.angle_alpha   90.00
_cell.angle_beta   90.00
_cell.angle_gamma   90.00
#
_symmetry.space_group_name_H-M   'P 1'
#
loop_
_entity.id
_entity.type
_entity.pdbx_description
1 polymer ?
#
loop_
_entity_poly.entity_id
_entity_poly.type
_entity_poly.pdbx_seq_one_letter_code
_entity_poly.pdbx_strand_id
1 'polypeptide(L)'
;MGGPVAKTPRGRERRIPNQRERCQLGYNLLRQLLGRSDRSDLLKQLDGLNDIDDVLRFQPAYIPLLLNAAWELRGEAKFADLFVNAVTGQPVEARDEPIAPCGRTFNEVMQSHLYGAARLYFLRLEQDWAAARAREEQRRWKQQQAKKRATLGGRLSVGLKELTTKPKVFAPEDFRADYEGFGLYEAIKPYLEHEWQFRLVPLYARLSTRQAQAYDELIQFFRTPKEMETALMVRSEDVSMARGYSRAHAEALQGIQPSTNRRPPPDEDPAEAAARRSAALKDERRVFDLLLTRNLDCLEVLKAMGAGADGALRRLTTIFRDDVWSVVRNETYLRNALNCPDNIVAVLGPSCRAMPPEIATILGQIQNRILTRDLLTLAKERFPAKDLETYLSDPDRKPIWNQLPAKFNNNYNYQPDAPTDSGNAKNRDNLSMVCEGIFSSLKSGQVEKVKP
;
A
#
# COMPACT_ATOMS: atom_id res chain seq x y z
N MET A 1 13.52 -35.31 -9.46
CA MET A 1 13.09 -35.67 -8.08
C MET A 1 13.63 -34.59 -7.15
N GLY A 2 12.78 -33.67 -6.69
CA GLY A 2 13.17 -32.57 -5.82
C GLY A 2 13.17 -33.03 -4.37
N GLY A 3 14.35 -33.06 -3.75
CA GLY A 3 14.47 -33.27 -2.31
C GLY A 3 13.84 -32.11 -1.52
N PRO A 4 13.32 -32.36 -0.31
CA PRO A 4 12.66 -31.33 0.48
C PRO A 4 13.69 -30.27 0.90
N VAL A 5 13.41 -29.01 0.55
CA VAL A 5 14.05 -27.84 1.17
C VAL A 5 13.75 -27.93 2.67
N ALA A 6 14.80 -28.06 3.48
CA ALA A 6 14.69 -28.15 4.94
C ALA A 6 14.12 -26.86 5.52
N LYS A 7 12.79 -26.73 5.56
CA LYS A 7 12.10 -25.74 6.38
C LYS A 7 12.17 -26.20 7.83
N THR A 8 13.02 -25.57 8.64
CA THR A 8 12.98 -25.76 10.09
C THR A 8 11.74 -25.07 10.68
N PRO A 9 10.94 -25.77 11.49
CA PRO A 9 9.86 -25.17 12.25
C PRO A 9 10.45 -24.30 13.38
N ARG A 10 9.99 -23.05 13.48
CA ARG A 10 10.23 -22.12 14.61
C ARG A 10 11.69 -21.74 14.91
N GLY A 11 12.16 -20.68 14.24
CA GLY A 11 12.55 -19.46 14.95
C GLY A 11 13.88 -19.40 15.74
N ARG A 12 14.88 -20.25 15.49
CA ARG A 12 16.27 -19.95 15.88
C ARG A 12 17.23 -20.29 14.74
N GLU A 13 17.87 -19.27 14.18
CA GLU A 13 19.00 -19.45 13.27
C GLU A 13 20.06 -20.33 13.95
N ARG A 14 20.42 -21.44 13.31
CA ARG A 14 21.51 -22.31 13.77
C ARG A 14 22.79 -21.46 13.71
N ARG A 15 23.36 -21.11 14.87
CA ARG A 15 24.65 -20.40 14.93
C ARG A 15 25.72 -21.32 14.35
N ILE A 16 26.14 -21.04 13.13
CA ILE A 16 27.27 -21.74 12.51
C ILE A 16 28.55 -21.16 13.12
N PRO A 17 29.40 -21.97 13.76
CA PRO A 17 30.65 -21.49 14.33
C PRO A 17 31.52 -20.84 13.23
N ASN A 18 32.21 -19.76 13.59
CA ASN A 18 33.23 -19.06 12.80
C ASN A 18 32.75 -18.39 11.50
N GLN A 19 31.45 -18.29 11.24
CA GLN A 19 30.94 -17.61 10.03
C GLN A 19 31.36 -16.13 9.97
N ARG A 20 31.32 -15.44 11.10
CA ARG A 20 31.74 -14.03 11.20
C ARG A 20 33.24 -13.85 10.91
N GLU A 21 34.07 -14.77 11.39
CA GLU A 21 35.52 -14.76 11.16
C GLU A 21 35.83 -14.98 9.68
N ARG A 22 35.11 -15.88 8.99
CA ARG A 22 35.26 -16.09 7.54
C ARG A 22 34.82 -14.86 6.73
N CYS A 23 33.72 -14.20 7.12
CA CYS A 23 33.32 -12.94 6.49
C CYS A 23 34.39 -11.85 6.68
N GLN A 24 34.95 -11.74 7.89
CA GLN A 24 36.03 -10.79 8.18
C GLN A 24 37.30 -11.10 7.37
N LEU A 25 37.66 -12.39 7.22
CA LEU A 25 38.77 -12.82 6.38
C LEU A 25 38.57 -12.36 4.93
N GLY A 26 37.39 -12.62 4.35
CA GLY A 26 37.06 -12.18 2.99
C GLY A 26 37.13 -10.67 2.82
N TYR A 27 36.63 -9.92 3.80
CA TYR A 27 36.72 -8.45 3.81
C TYR A 27 38.18 -7.97 3.84
N ASN A 28 39.01 -8.56 4.70
CA ASN A 28 40.43 -8.20 4.79
C ASN A 28 41.18 -8.48 3.48
N LEU A 29 40.89 -9.61 2.82
CA LEU A 29 41.47 -9.95 1.52
C LEU A 29 41.07 -8.94 0.44
N LEU A 30 39.79 -8.57 0.38
CA LEU A 30 39.31 -7.54 -0.56
C LEU A 30 39.98 -6.18 -0.32
N ARG A 31 40.10 -5.73 0.94
CA ARG A 31 40.79 -4.48 1.26
C ARG A 31 42.25 -4.49 0.80
N GLN A 32 42.96 -5.61 0.99
CA GLN A 32 44.34 -5.75 0.54
C GLN A 32 44.45 -5.68 -1.00
N LEU A 33 43.53 -6.29 -1.73
CA LEU A 33 43.50 -6.22 -3.20
C LEU A 33 43.15 -4.83 -3.72
N LEU A 34 42.18 -4.16 -3.09
CA LEU A 34 41.84 -2.77 -3.40
C LEU A 34 43.04 -1.84 -3.17
N GLY A 35 43.80 -2.07 -2.09
CA GLY A 35 45.07 -1.37 -1.81
C GLY A 35 46.12 -1.51 -2.91
N ARG A 36 46.16 -2.66 -3.60
CA ARG A 36 47.13 -2.95 -4.67
C ARG A 36 46.69 -2.47 -6.06
N SER A 37 45.40 -2.25 -6.26
CA SER A 37 44.80 -1.93 -7.57
C SER A 37 44.60 -0.43 -7.80
N ASP A 38 45.14 0.42 -6.92
CA ASP A 38 45.06 1.89 -6.96
C ASP A 38 43.63 2.46 -7.05
N ARG A 39 42.63 1.68 -6.60
CA ARG A 39 41.22 2.09 -6.42
C ARG A 39 41.07 2.93 -5.15
N SER A 40 41.78 4.05 -5.12
CA SER A 40 41.87 4.97 -3.99
C SER A 40 40.51 5.61 -3.63
N ASP A 41 39.58 5.67 -4.57
CA ASP A 41 38.21 6.14 -4.39
C ASP A 41 37.43 5.27 -3.40
N LEU A 42 37.45 3.95 -3.58
CA LEU A 42 36.70 3.03 -2.74
C LEU A 42 37.40 2.78 -1.39
N LEU A 43 38.74 2.77 -1.39
CA LEU A 43 39.51 2.69 -0.14
C LEU A 43 39.26 3.90 0.77
N LYS A 44 39.12 5.10 0.22
CA LYS A 44 38.76 6.30 1.00
C LYS A 44 37.39 6.16 1.67
N GLN A 45 36.43 5.51 1.01
CA GLN A 45 35.08 5.28 1.56
C GLN A 45 35.07 4.20 2.66
N LEU A 46 36.04 3.29 2.63
CA LEU A 46 36.23 2.25 3.64
C LEU A 46 37.26 2.62 4.71
N ASP A 47 37.79 3.84 4.67
CA ASP A 47 38.82 4.28 5.60
C ASP A 47 38.28 4.28 7.05
N GLY A 48 39.10 3.80 7.98
CA GLY A 48 38.70 3.60 9.38
C GLY A 48 37.69 2.47 9.65
N LEU A 49 37.14 1.78 8.63
CA LEU A 49 36.19 0.66 8.80
C LEU A 49 36.94 -0.67 8.80
N ASN A 50 37.50 -1.05 9.95
CA ASN A 50 38.35 -2.24 10.07
C ASN A 50 37.57 -3.55 10.13
N ASP A 51 36.35 -3.51 10.67
CA ASP A 51 35.50 -4.69 10.75
C ASP A 51 34.37 -4.65 9.70
N ILE A 52 33.95 -5.82 9.23
CA ILE A 52 32.81 -5.95 8.31
C ILE A 52 31.52 -5.40 8.92
N ASP A 53 31.36 -5.53 10.23
CA ASP A 53 30.25 -4.96 11.00
C ASP A 53 30.26 -3.42 10.93
N ASP A 54 31.43 -2.79 10.83
CA ASP A 54 31.53 -1.35 10.65
C ASP A 54 31.03 -0.95 9.27
N VAL A 55 31.37 -1.70 8.22
CA VAL A 55 30.83 -1.44 6.88
C VAL A 55 29.31 -1.60 6.86
N LEU A 56 28.79 -2.68 7.46
CA LEU A 56 27.34 -2.89 7.59
C LEU A 56 26.64 -1.75 8.35
N ARG A 57 27.29 -1.23 9.39
CA ARG A 57 26.75 -0.18 10.27
C ARG A 57 26.87 1.22 9.68
N PHE A 58 27.97 1.55 8.99
CA PHE A 58 28.29 2.90 8.54
C PHE A 58 28.06 3.10 7.04
N GLN A 59 28.30 2.07 6.23
CA GLN A 59 28.34 2.16 4.77
C GLN A 59 27.60 1.00 4.08
N PRO A 60 26.31 0.74 4.41
CA PRO A 60 25.59 -0.42 3.92
C PRO A 60 25.48 -0.48 2.39
N ALA A 61 25.47 0.68 1.71
CA ALA A 61 25.38 0.77 0.26
C ALA A 61 26.55 0.10 -0.50
N TYR A 62 27.71 -0.09 0.14
CA TYR A 62 28.89 -0.69 -0.47
C TYR A 62 28.97 -2.20 -0.33
N ILE A 63 28.14 -2.80 0.52
CA ILE A 63 28.15 -4.25 0.79
C ILE A 63 27.90 -5.07 -0.48
N PRO A 64 26.94 -4.75 -1.36
CA PRO A 64 26.75 -5.51 -2.58
C PRO A 64 27.97 -5.48 -3.50
N LEU A 65 28.64 -4.34 -3.59
CA LEU A 65 29.85 -4.19 -4.40
C LEU A 65 30.98 -5.07 -3.86
N LEU A 66 31.17 -5.12 -2.54
CA LEU A 66 32.16 -5.98 -1.89
C LEU A 66 31.84 -7.47 -2.08
N LEU A 67 30.57 -7.87 -1.87
CA LEU A 67 30.15 -9.27 -2.03
C LEU A 67 30.25 -9.73 -3.49
N ASN A 68 29.85 -8.90 -4.45
CA ASN A 68 30.00 -9.21 -5.88
C ASN A 68 31.50 -9.28 -6.26
N ALA A 69 32.36 -8.39 -5.74
CA ALA A 69 33.79 -8.50 -5.98
C ALA A 69 34.39 -9.80 -5.42
N ALA A 70 34.02 -10.20 -4.20
CA ALA A 70 34.44 -11.49 -3.64
C ALA A 70 33.96 -12.67 -4.50
N TRP A 71 32.73 -12.59 -5.03
CA TRP A 71 32.17 -13.61 -5.91
C TRP A 71 32.94 -13.76 -7.22
N GLU A 72 33.32 -12.65 -7.86
CA GLU A 72 34.12 -12.70 -9.09
C GLU A 72 35.52 -13.28 -8.83
N LEU A 73 36.08 -13.01 -7.65
CA LEU A 73 37.41 -13.51 -7.25
C LEU A 73 37.38 -14.95 -6.70
N ARG A 74 36.22 -15.62 -6.63
CA ARG A 74 36.08 -16.93 -5.97
C ARG A 74 37.01 -18.02 -6.49
N GLY A 75 37.45 -17.94 -7.75
CA GLY A 75 38.39 -18.88 -8.36
C GLY A 75 39.86 -18.63 -7.99
N GLU A 76 40.18 -17.48 -7.39
CA GLU A 76 41.54 -17.20 -6.93
C GLU A 76 41.89 -18.01 -5.67
N ALA A 77 43.13 -18.47 -5.58
CA ALA A 77 43.60 -19.31 -4.47
C ALA A 77 43.33 -18.70 -3.07
N LYS A 78 43.28 -17.37 -2.96
CA LYS A 78 43.01 -16.68 -1.70
C LYS A 78 41.52 -16.66 -1.30
N PHE A 79 40.61 -16.80 -2.26
CA PHE A 79 39.16 -16.74 -2.05
C PHE A 79 38.47 -18.10 -2.20
N ALA A 80 39.13 -19.09 -2.82
CA ALA A 80 38.57 -20.42 -3.05
C ALA A 80 38.02 -21.06 -1.76
N ASP A 81 38.76 -20.95 -0.64
CA ASP A 81 38.34 -21.49 0.66
C ASP A 81 37.11 -20.80 1.26
N LEU A 82 36.73 -19.63 0.76
CA LEU A 82 35.52 -18.91 1.19
C LEU A 82 34.27 -19.32 0.39
N PHE A 83 34.46 -19.89 -0.79
CA PHE A 83 33.39 -20.28 -1.72
C PHE A 83 33.49 -21.77 -2.04
N VAL A 84 33.39 -22.59 -0.99
CA VAL A 84 33.35 -24.06 -1.12
C VAL A 84 31.90 -24.53 -1.07
N ASN A 85 31.49 -25.40 -1.98
CA ASN A 85 30.16 -25.95 -2.03
C ASN A 85 29.91 -26.85 -0.81
N ALA A 86 28.82 -26.62 -0.10
CA ALA A 86 28.49 -27.30 1.15
C ALA A 86 28.26 -28.81 1.01
N VAL A 87 27.95 -29.29 -0.19
CA VAL A 87 27.65 -30.69 -0.49
C VAL A 87 28.87 -31.40 -1.05
N THR A 88 29.54 -30.80 -2.04
CA THR A 88 30.62 -31.47 -2.80
C THR A 88 32.01 -31.20 -2.23
N GLY A 89 32.18 -30.15 -1.43
CA GLY A 89 33.48 -29.71 -0.96
C GLY A 89 34.37 -29.11 -2.06
N GLN A 90 33.85 -28.91 -3.27
CA GLN A 90 34.53 -28.29 -4.40
C GLN A 90 34.25 -26.78 -4.44
N PRO A 91 35.02 -25.97 -5.19
CA PRO A 91 34.70 -24.56 -5.40
C PRO A 91 33.29 -24.38 -5.98
N VAL A 92 32.59 -23.34 -5.52
CA VAL A 92 31.24 -23.02 -5.99
C VAL A 92 31.31 -22.39 -7.38
N GLU A 93 30.56 -22.95 -8.34
CA GLU A 93 30.54 -22.46 -9.72
C GLU A 93 29.39 -21.48 -9.96
N ALA A 94 28.18 -21.79 -9.47
CA ALA A 94 26.96 -21.01 -9.69
C ALA A 94 26.39 -20.36 -8.40
N ARG A 95 25.65 -19.25 -8.55
CA ARG A 95 25.12 -18.43 -7.43
C ARG A 95 24.03 -19.12 -6.60
N ASP A 96 23.36 -20.10 -7.19
CA ASP A 96 22.28 -20.90 -6.59
C ASP A 96 22.80 -22.16 -5.87
N GLU A 97 24.11 -22.42 -5.93
CA GLU A 97 24.73 -23.49 -5.15
C GLU A 97 24.93 -23.09 -3.68
N PRO A 98 24.79 -24.05 -2.74
CA PRO A 98 24.94 -23.78 -1.32
C PRO A 98 26.42 -23.63 -0.92
N ILE A 99 26.76 -22.55 -0.21
CA ILE A 99 28.12 -22.22 0.23
C ILE A 99 28.38 -22.75 1.66
N ALA A 100 29.47 -23.48 1.85
CA ALA A 100 29.96 -23.95 3.14
C ALA A 100 30.53 -22.78 3.98
N PRO A 101 30.37 -22.79 5.32
CA PRO A 101 29.71 -23.81 6.14
C PRO A 101 28.22 -23.52 6.36
N CYS A 102 27.69 -22.42 5.82
CA CYS A 102 26.35 -21.95 6.15
C CYS A 102 25.23 -22.64 5.36
N GLY A 103 25.57 -23.32 4.26
CA GLY A 103 24.62 -23.96 3.36
C GLY A 103 23.69 -22.98 2.63
N ARG A 104 24.01 -21.67 2.67
CA ARG A 104 23.23 -20.62 2.01
C ARG A 104 23.75 -20.39 0.60
N THR A 105 22.86 -20.09 -0.34
CA THR A 105 23.22 -19.61 -1.68
C THR A 105 23.81 -18.20 -1.62
N PHE A 106 24.44 -17.73 -2.69
CA PHE A 106 24.99 -16.37 -2.74
C PHE A 106 23.90 -15.30 -2.51
N ASN A 107 22.71 -15.51 -3.09
CA ASN A 107 21.58 -14.59 -2.94
C ASN A 107 21.05 -14.57 -1.49
N GLU A 108 20.99 -15.71 -0.82
CA GLU A 108 20.63 -15.79 0.60
C GLU A 108 21.69 -15.14 1.49
N VAL A 109 22.98 -15.27 1.15
CA VAL A 109 24.07 -14.56 1.85
C VAL A 109 23.92 -13.05 1.67
N MET A 110 23.64 -12.56 0.46
CA MET A 110 23.38 -11.15 0.18
C MET A 110 22.20 -10.62 1.02
N GLN A 111 21.08 -11.34 1.04
CA GLN A 111 19.90 -11.00 1.85
C GLN A 111 20.20 -10.99 3.35
N SER A 112 21.00 -11.95 3.83
CA SER A 112 21.43 -12.00 5.23
C SER A 112 22.25 -10.78 5.63
N HIS A 113 23.12 -10.30 4.74
CA HIS A 113 23.86 -9.07 4.96
C HIS A 113 22.97 -7.84 4.89
N LEU A 114 21.91 -7.84 4.07
CA LEU A 114 20.92 -6.74 4.06
C LEU A 114 20.19 -6.64 5.40
N TYR A 115 19.77 -7.78 5.96
CA TYR A 115 19.18 -7.85 7.31
C TYR A 115 20.17 -7.36 8.37
N GLY A 116 21.43 -7.82 8.30
CA GLY A 116 22.50 -7.38 9.20
C GLY A 116 22.76 -5.88 9.13
N ALA A 117 22.88 -5.34 7.91
CA ALA A 117 23.08 -3.93 7.63
C ALA A 117 21.94 -3.08 8.19
N ALA A 118 20.69 -3.40 7.84
CA ALA A 118 19.53 -2.67 8.33
C ALA A 118 19.44 -2.69 9.87
N ARG A 119 19.61 -3.88 10.48
CA ARG A 119 19.58 -4.03 11.94
C ARG A 119 20.67 -3.19 12.62
N LEU A 120 21.92 -3.30 12.18
CA LEU A 120 23.05 -2.59 12.79
C LEU A 120 22.94 -1.07 12.60
N TYR A 121 22.51 -0.63 11.42
CA TYR A 121 22.33 0.78 11.12
C TYR A 121 21.21 1.41 11.97
N PHE A 122 20.05 0.75 12.07
CA PHE A 122 18.90 1.25 12.84
C PHE A 122 19.20 1.26 14.34
N LEU A 123 19.80 0.18 14.85
CA LEU A 123 20.16 0.07 16.26
C LEU A 123 21.21 1.11 16.67
N ARG A 124 22.17 1.44 15.79
CA ARG A 124 23.12 2.54 16.03
C ARG A 124 22.37 3.86 16.20
N LEU A 125 21.48 4.22 15.27
CA LEU A 125 20.74 5.48 15.34
C LEU A 125 19.84 5.58 16.58
N GLU A 126 19.19 4.47 16.93
CA GLU A 126 18.41 4.37 18.17
C GLU A 126 19.28 4.60 19.41
N GLN A 127 20.46 3.97 19.48
CA GLN A 127 21.40 4.14 20.60
C GLN A 127 21.97 5.56 20.67
N ASP A 128 22.33 6.15 19.54
CA ASP A 128 22.85 7.51 19.46
C ASP A 128 21.81 8.52 19.91
N TRP A 129 20.55 8.35 19.49
CA TRP A 129 19.43 9.18 19.92
C TRP A 129 19.17 9.04 21.42
N ALA A 130 19.13 7.81 21.94
CA ALA A 130 18.87 7.53 23.34
C ALA A 130 19.98 8.09 24.25
N ALA A 131 21.24 7.98 23.82
CA ALA A 131 22.38 8.58 24.51
C ALA A 131 22.32 10.11 24.51
N ALA A 132 21.92 10.73 23.39
CA ALA A 132 21.72 12.18 23.32
C ALA A 132 20.61 12.64 24.28
N ARG A 133 19.49 11.91 24.33
CA ARG A 133 18.35 12.21 25.21
C ARG A 133 18.69 12.07 26.69
N ALA A 134 19.41 11.02 27.06
CA ALA A 134 19.92 10.84 28.42
C ALA A 134 20.85 11.99 28.86
N ARG A 135 21.75 12.44 27.98
CA ARG A 135 22.63 13.59 28.25
C ARG A 135 21.83 14.88 28.42
N GLU A 136 20.78 15.09 27.62
CA GLU A 136 19.92 16.28 27.72
C GLU A 136 19.15 16.31 29.04
N GLU A 137 18.52 15.21 29.44
CA GLU A 137 17.78 15.12 30.70
C GLU A 137 18.72 15.24 31.92
N GLN A 138 19.93 14.66 31.84
CA GLN A 138 20.96 14.86 32.85
C GLN A 138 21.34 16.34 33.00
N ARG A 139 21.45 17.09 31.89
CA ARG A 139 21.73 18.54 31.91
C ARG A 139 20.56 19.33 32.51
N ARG A 140 19.33 19.04 32.09
CA ARG A 140 18.10 19.67 32.64
C ARG A 140 17.98 19.45 34.15
N TRP A 141 18.22 18.23 34.61
CA TRP A 141 18.22 17.90 36.05
C TRP A 141 19.30 18.67 36.82
N LYS A 142 20.54 18.72 36.31
CA LYS A 142 21.62 19.50 36.93
C LYS A 142 21.27 21.00 37.02
N GLN A 143 20.67 21.57 35.97
CA GLN A 143 20.23 22.97 35.98
C GLN A 143 19.11 23.22 36.99
N GLN A 144 18.13 22.31 37.10
CA GLN A 144 17.07 22.41 38.10
C GLN A 144 17.63 22.32 39.53
N GLN A 145 18.59 21.43 39.77
CA GLN A 145 19.26 21.34 41.07
C GLN A 145 20.06 22.61 41.39
N ALA A 146 20.81 23.16 40.41
CA ALA A 146 21.51 24.41 40.58
C ALA A 146 20.56 25.59 40.92
N LYS A 147 19.42 25.68 40.22
CA LYS A 147 18.37 26.69 40.53
C LYS A 147 17.78 26.50 41.92
N LYS A 148 17.51 25.26 42.35
CA LYS A 148 17.02 24.97 43.71
C LYS A 148 18.07 25.34 44.77
N ARG A 149 19.34 25.02 44.55
CA ARG A 149 20.45 25.41 45.46
C ARG A 149 20.71 26.92 45.49
N ALA A 150 20.20 27.70 44.52
CA ALA A 150 20.32 29.15 44.52
C ALA A 150 19.38 29.85 45.52
N THR A 151 18.31 29.19 45.97
CA THR A 151 17.38 29.76 46.95
C THR A 151 17.73 29.34 48.39
N LEU A 152 17.51 30.23 49.36
CA LEU A 152 17.87 30.01 50.78
C LEU A 152 17.19 28.75 51.37
N GLY A 153 15.89 28.55 51.12
CA GLY A 153 15.16 27.34 51.52
C GLY A 153 15.53 26.09 50.70
N GLY A 154 16.04 26.27 49.48
CA GLY A 154 16.53 25.18 48.65
C GLY A 154 17.89 24.64 49.09
N ARG A 155 18.78 25.46 49.66
CA ARG A 155 20.08 25.02 50.20
C ARG A 155 19.92 24.03 51.36
N LEU A 156 19.02 24.32 52.30
CA LEU A 156 18.76 23.45 53.46
C LEU A 156 18.08 22.13 53.05
N SER A 157 17.10 22.18 52.15
CA SER A 157 16.36 21.00 51.71
C SER A 157 17.15 20.08 50.76
N VAL A 158 18.01 20.64 49.90
CA VAL A 158 18.88 19.86 49.00
C VAL A 158 20.01 19.18 49.77
N GLY A 159 20.61 19.86 50.76
CA GLY A 159 21.63 19.24 51.63
C GLY A 159 21.12 18.05 52.43
N LEU A 160 19.87 18.11 52.94
CA LEU A 160 19.24 17.00 53.65
C LEU A 160 18.87 15.82 52.73
N LYS A 161 18.43 16.11 51.50
CA LYS A 161 18.08 15.08 50.50
C LYS A 161 19.31 14.40 49.88
N GLU A 162 20.43 15.09 49.73
CA GLU A 162 21.65 14.50 49.17
C GLU A 162 22.34 13.51 50.11
N LEU A 163 22.14 13.65 51.41
CA LEU A 163 22.60 12.68 52.41
C LEU A 163 21.78 11.38 52.41
N THR A 164 20.58 11.38 51.83
CA THR A 164 19.63 10.26 51.87
C THR A 164 19.30 9.66 50.50
N THR A 165 19.54 10.39 49.41
CA THR A 165 19.11 9.99 48.06
C THR A 165 20.31 9.89 47.12
N LYS A 166 20.54 8.72 46.52
CA LYS A 166 21.54 8.54 45.46
C LYS A 166 21.25 9.50 44.30
N PRO A 167 22.28 10.05 43.62
CA PRO A 167 22.10 10.92 42.47
C PRO A 167 21.31 10.20 41.39
N LYS A 168 20.33 10.89 40.79
CA LYS A 168 19.52 10.34 39.70
C LYS A 168 20.42 10.15 38.48
N VAL A 169 20.58 8.89 38.05
CA VAL A 169 21.27 8.50 36.82
C VAL A 169 20.22 8.32 35.74
N PHE A 170 20.45 8.89 34.57
CA PHE A 170 19.60 8.70 33.39
C PHE A 170 20.31 7.74 32.44
N ALA A 171 19.83 6.49 32.37
CA ALA A 171 20.41 5.48 31.49
C ALA A 171 19.85 5.64 30.07
N PRO A 172 20.66 5.53 29.00
CA PRO A 172 20.15 5.58 27.63
C PRO A 172 19.02 4.57 27.37
N GLU A 173 19.08 3.39 27.98
CA GLU A 173 18.11 2.32 27.83
C GLU A 173 16.68 2.76 28.20
N ASP A 174 16.53 3.65 29.17
CA ASP A 174 15.24 4.15 29.64
C ASP A 174 14.52 4.99 28.58
N PHE A 175 15.25 5.55 27.61
CA PHE A 175 14.68 6.41 26.57
C PHE A 175 14.39 5.67 25.27
N ARG A 176 14.97 4.49 25.04
CA ARG A 176 14.90 3.81 23.74
C ARG A 176 13.47 3.64 23.22
N ALA A 177 12.53 3.35 24.11
CA ALA A 177 11.11 3.16 23.76
C ALA A 177 10.42 4.44 23.22
N ASP A 178 10.96 5.62 23.54
CA ASP A 178 10.44 6.92 23.08
C ASP A 178 10.94 7.28 21.67
N TYR A 179 11.91 6.54 21.12
CA TYR A 179 12.41 6.78 19.77
C TYR A 179 11.35 6.38 18.74
N GLU A 180 11.03 7.26 17.79
CA GLU A 180 10.01 6.99 16.77
C GLU A 180 10.32 5.78 15.88
N GLY A 181 11.61 5.46 15.70
CA GLY A 181 12.09 4.28 14.97
C GLY A 181 12.28 3.04 15.86
N PHE A 182 11.83 3.05 17.12
CA PHE A 182 11.92 1.88 17.99
C PHE A 182 11.11 0.72 17.40
N GLY A 183 11.77 -0.42 17.16
CA GLY A 183 11.16 -1.58 16.49
C GLY A 183 11.07 -1.48 14.96
N LEU A 184 11.62 -0.44 14.33
CA LEU A 184 11.57 -0.23 12.88
C LEU A 184 12.15 -1.40 12.08
N TYR A 185 13.23 -2.01 12.57
CA TYR A 185 13.84 -3.16 11.90
C TYR A 185 12.85 -4.33 11.76
N GLU A 186 12.11 -4.67 12.80
CA GLU A 186 11.15 -5.78 12.75
C GLU A 186 9.97 -5.47 11.81
N ALA A 187 9.59 -4.20 11.69
CA ALA A 187 8.55 -3.76 10.75
C ALA A 187 9.01 -3.86 9.28
N ILE A 188 10.27 -3.55 8.98
CA ILE A 188 10.79 -3.49 7.60
C ILE A 188 11.38 -4.83 7.14
N LYS A 189 11.93 -5.64 8.06
CA LYS A 189 12.63 -6.90 7.77
C LYS A 189 11.89 -7.83 6.80
N PRO A 190 10.56 -8.05 6.89
CA PRO A 190 9.84 -8.91 5.94
C PRO A 190 9.95 -8.45 4.48
N TYR A 191 10.19 -7.16 4.25
CA TYR A 191 10.21 -6.54 2.93
C TYR A 191 11.62 -6.30 2.38
N LEU A 192 12.67 -6.74 3.11
CA LEU A 192 14.06 -6.63 2.70
C LEU A 192 14.48 -7.88 1.91
N GLU A 193 14.23 -7.87 0.61
CA GLU A 193 14.42 -9.02 -0.29
C GLU A 193 15.44 -8.77 -1.40
N HIS A 194 15.81 -7.52 -1.66
CA HIS A 194 16.52 -7.16 -2.88
C HIS A 194 17.82 -6.38 -2.64
N GLU A 195 18.84 -6.66 -3.45
CA GLU A 195 20.16 -6.03 -3.38
C GLU A 195 20.11 -4.49 -3.49
N TRP A 196 19.24 -3.95 -4.33
CA TRP A 196 19.12 -2.49 -4.46
C TRP A 196 18.64 -1.79 -3.19
N GLN A 197 18.14 -2.51 -2.18
CA GLN A 197 17.68 -1.93 -0.91
C GLN A 197 18.83 -1.52 0.01
N PHE A 198 20.06 -2.01 -0.20
CA PHE A 198 21.22 -1.59 0.59
C PHE A 198 21.44 -0.06 0.52
N ARG A 199 21.20 0.55 -0.64
CA ARG A 199 21.30 2.01 -0.83
C ARG A 199 20.18 2.80 -0.14
N LEU A 200 19.10 2.11 0.23
CA LEU A 200 17.93 2.71 0.87
C LEU A 200 17.92 2.53 2.38
N VAL A 201 18.79 1.67 2.95
CA VAL A 201 18.89 1.49 4.41
C VAL A 201 18.99 2.83 5.16
N PRO A 202 19.84 3.80 4.76
CA PRO A 202 19.88 5.11 5.42
C PRO A 202 18.55 5.88 5.35
N LEU A 203 17.78 5.72 4.28
CA LEU A 203 16.48 6.38 4.10
C LEU A 203 15.36 5.66 4.85
N TYR A 204 15.37 4.33 4.87
CA TYR A 204 14.47 3.54 5.70
C TYR A 204 14.61 3.91 7.17
N ALA A 205 15.84 4.14 7.64
CA ALA A 205 16.10 4.55 9.02
C ALA A 205 15.48 5.90 9.42
N ARG A 206 15.03 6.70 8.44
CA ARG A 206 14.34 7.98 8.69
C ARG A 206 12.83 7.82 8.85
N LEU A 207 12.29 6.63 8.57
CA LEU A 207 10.88 6.34 8.84
C LEU A 207 10.65 6.18 10.34
N SER A 208 9.50 6.63 10.81
CA SER A 208 8.94 6.13 12.07
C SER A 208 8.45 4.69 11.88
N THR A 209 8.41 3.91 12.97
CA THR A 209 7.85 2.55 12.96
C THR A 209 6.39 2.55 12.49
N ARG A 210 5.61 3.58 12.84
CA ARG A 210 4.22 3.74 12.38
C ARG A 210 4.13 3.99 10.87
N GLN A 211 5.01 4.81 10.30
CA GLN A 211 5.05 5.00 8.84
C GLN A 211 5.44 3.70 8.14
N ALA A 212 6.44 2.96 8.64
CA ALA A 212 6.82 1.68 8.07
C ALA A 212 5.68 0.66 8.10
N GLN A 213 4.93 0.58 9.21
CA GLN A 213 3.73 -0.25 9.32
C GLN A 213 2.59 0.21 8.40
N ALA A 214 2.45 1.52 8.17
CA ALA A 214 1.46 2.05 7.24
C ALA A 214 1.79 1.67 5.80
N TYR A 215 3.06 1.78 5.38
CA TYR A 215 3.53 1.37 4.05
C TYR A 215 3.52 -0.15 3.85
N ASP A 216 4.00 -0.91 4.84
CA ASP A 216 3.94 -2.38 4.86
C ASP A 216 4.53 -3.01 3.58
N GLU A 217 3.82 -3.93 2.92
CA GLU A 217 4.23 -4.52 1.64
C GLU A 217 4.54 -3.51 0.53
N LEU A 218 4.08 -2.25 0.63
CA LEU A 218 4.42 -1.22 -0.37
C LEU A 218 5.90 -0.79 -0.32
N ILE A 219 6.60 -1.07 0.78
CA ILE A 219 8.01 -0.72 0.96
C ILE A 219 8.87 -1.32 -0.15
N GLN A 220 8.56 -2.54 -0.59
CA GLN A 220 9.32 -3.25 -1.63
C GLN A 220 9.28 -2.57 -3.02
N PHE A 221 8.36 -1.63 -3.24
CA PHE A 221 8.22 -0.94 -4.53
C PHE A 221 9.01 0.37 -4.62
N PHE A 222 9.51 0.93 -3.51
CA PHE A 222 10.36 2.12 -3.55
C PHE A 222 11.77 1.71 -3.98
N ARG A 223 12.08 1.78 -5.27
CA ARG A 223 13.34 1.29 -5.82
C ARG A 223 14.46 2.32 -5.75
N THR A 224 14.11 3.61 -5.70
CA THR A 224 15.08 4.70 -5.79
C THR A 224 15.10 5.58 -4.52
N PRO A 225 16.23 6.23 -4.22
CA PRO A 225 16.32 7.21 -3.14
C PRO A 225 15.23 8.29 -3.21
N LYS A 226 14.98 8.84 -4.41
CA LYS A 226 13.99 9.90 -4.65
C LYS A 226 12.56 9.48 -4.31
N GLU A 227 12.17 8.26 -4.68
CA GLU A 227 10.85 7.71 -4.34
C GLU A 227 10.70 7.56 -2.82
N MET A 228 11.74 7.06 -2.14
CA MET A 228 11.73 6.90 -0.69
C MET A 228 11.73 8.26 0.04
N GLU A 229 12.45 9.26 -0.47
CA GLU A 229 12.41 10.62 0.06
C GLU A 229 11.04 11.26 -0.05
N THR A 230 10.33 11.01 -1.16
CA THR A 230 8.94 11.47 -1.32
C THR A 230 8.02 10.79 -0.30
N ALA A 231 8.22 9.48 -0.09
CA ALA A 231 7.48 8.71 0.91
C ALA A 231 7.72 9.19 2.35
N LEU A 232 8.94 9.64 2.68
CA LEU A 232 9.27 10.16 4.01
C LEU A 232 8.49 11.45 4.38
N MET A 233 8.06 12.22 3.38
CA MET A 233 7.34 13.48 3.61
C MET A 233 5.85 13.29 3.94
N VAL A 234 5.32 12.06 3.79
CA VAL A 234 3.90 11.76 4.01
C VAL A 234 3.69 11.24 5.43
N ARG A 235 2.67 11.77 6.13
CA ARG A 235 2.32 11.36 7.49
C ARG A 235 1.79 9.92 7.51
N SER A 236 2.04 9.17 8.58
CA SER A 236 1.59 7.76 8.71
C SER A 236 0.08 7.59 8.61
N GLU A 237 -0.68 8.58 9.06
CA GLU A 237 -2.15 8.58 9.00
C GLU A 237 -2.63 8.70 7.54
N ASP A 238 -2.03 9.62 6.78
CA ASP A 238 -2.33 9.82 5.37
C ASP A 238 -1.92 8.59 4.53
N VAL A 239 -0.77 7.99 4.84
CA VAL A 239 -0.34 6.72 4.21
C VAL A 239 -1.34 5.61 4.50
N SER A 240 -1.75 5.43 5.76
CA SER A 240 -2.72 4.39 6.14
C SER A 240 -4.05 4.57 5.42
N MET A 241 -4.57 5.80 5.35
CA MET A 241 -5.82 6.11 4.65
C MET A 241 -5.70 5.92 3.14
N ALA A 242 -4.67 6.51 2.52
CA ALA A 242 -4.43 6.36 1.08
C ALA A 242 -4.26 4.89 0.69
N ARG A 243 -3.57 4.10 1.52
CA ARG A 243 -3.42 2.66 1.31
C ARG A 243 -4.74 1.91 1.45
N GLY A 244 -5.55 2.22 2.47
CA GLY A 244 -6.90 1.65 2.62
C GLY A 244 -7.77 1.86 1.37
N TYR A 245 -7.81 3.10 0.87
CA TYR A 245 -8.53 3.44 -0.35
C TYR A 245 -7.93 2.79 -1.61
N SER A 246 -6.59 2.76 -1.72
CA SER A 246 -5.90 2.11 -2.84
C SER A 246 -6.18 0.61 -2.89
N ARG A 247 -6.20 -0.04 -1.73
CA ARG A 247 -6.56 -1.46 -1.60
C ARG A 247 -8.02 -1.68 -1.97
N ALA A 248 -8.93 -0.85 -1.45
CA ALA A 248 -10.35 -0.95 -1.76
C ALA A 248 -10.61 -0.84 -3.28
N HIS A 249 -9.92 0.07 -3.96
CA HIS A 249 -9.94 0.20 -5.42
C HIS A 249 -9.35 -1.03 -6.13
N ALA A 250 -8.13 -1.44 -5.75
CA ALA A 250 -7.44 -2.56 -6.37
C ALA A 250 -8.19 -3.89 -6.21
N GLU A 251 -8.69 -4.18 -5.01
CA GLU A 251 -9.50 -5.37 -4.75
C GLU A 251 -10.80 -5.35 -5.56
N ALA A 252 -11.48 -4.20 -5.66
CA ALA A 252 -12.68 -4.09 -6.48
C ALA A 252 -12.41 -4.31 -7.97
N LEU A 253 -11.27 -3.81 -8.50
CA LEU A 253 -10.85 -4.09 -9.87
C LEU A 253 -10.59 -5.57 -10.14
N GLN A 254 -10.01 -6.26 -9.16
CA GLN A 254 -9.68 -7.69 -9.23
C GLN A 254 -10.84 -8.60 -8.80
N GLY A 255 -12.01 -8.04 -8.47
CA GLY A 255 -13.18 -8.80 -8.01
C GLY A 255 -12.99 -9.48 -6.65
N ILE A 256 -12.03 -9.04 -5.84
CA ILE A 256 -11.73 -9.58 -4.52
C ILE A 256 -12.73 -8.98 -3.52
N GLN A 257 -13.47 -9.85 -2.81
CA GLN A 257 -14.41 -9.40 -1.80
C GLN A 257 -13.69 -8.95 -0.51
N PRO A 258 -14.19 -7.89 0.16
CA PRO A 258 -13.62 -7.42 1.42
C PRO A 258 -13.62 -8.56 2.46
N SER A 259 -12.46 -8.83 3.06
CA SER A 259 -12.28 -9.95 3.98
C SER A 259 -12.89 -9.65 5.36
N THR A 260 -14.20 -9.76 5.49
CA THR A 260 -14.85 -9.95 6.79
C THR A 260 -15.15 -11.44 6.95
N ASN A 261 -14.14 -12.22 7.34
CA ASN A 261 -14.26 -13.62 7.77
C ASN A 261 -14.81 -14.67 6.79
N ARG A 262 -15.00 -14.37 5.50
CA ARG A 262 -15.31 -15.44 4.52
C ARG A 262 -14.04 -16.20 4.16
N ARG A 263 -14.03 -17.50 4.47
CA ARG A 263 -13.08 -18.45 3.86
C ARG A 263 -13.09 -18.22 2.34
N PRO A 264 -11.93 -18.32 1.66
CA PRO A 264 -11.91 -18.34 0.21
C PRO A 264 -12.91 -19.39 -0.30
N PRO A 265 -13.56 -19.16 -1.46
CA PRO A 265 -14.48 -20.12 -2.03
C PRO A 265 -13.84 -21.51 -2.03
N PRO A 266 -14.55 -22.57 -1.61
CA PRO A 266 -13.96 -23.91 -1.47
C PRO A 266 -13.38 -24.47 -2.79
N ASP A 267 -13.75 -23.88 -3.93
CA ASP A 267 -13.36 -24.31 -5.28
C ASP A 267 -12.34 -23.40 -5.97
N GLU A 268 -11.78 -22.39 -5.29
CA GLU A 268 -10.78 -21.51 -5.90
C GLU A 268 -9.38 -22.14 -5.86
N ASP A 269 -8.74 -22.25 -7.03
CA ASP A 269 -7.36 -22.73 -7.13
C ASP A 269 -6.42 -21.80 -6.32
N PRO A 270 -5.64 -22.34 -5.36
CA PRO A 270 -4.69 -21.56 -4.58
C PRO A 270 -3.70 -20.74 -5.44
N ALA A 271 -3.32 -21.25 -6.61
CA ALA A 271 -2.42 -20.55 -7.52
C ALA A 271 -3.10 -19.32 -8.15
N GLU A 272 -4.37 -19.45 -8.55
CA GLU A 272 -5.15 -18.35 -9.11
C GLU A 272 -5.44 -17.27 -8.05
N ALA A 273 -5.81 -17.68 -6.84
CA ALA A 273 -6.00 -16.76 -5.71
C ALA A 273 -4.71 -15.99 -5.38
N ALA A 274 -3.56 -16.65 -5.41
CA ALA A 274 -2.26 -15.99 -5.21
C ALA A 274 -1.92 -15.01 -6.35
N ALA A 275 -2.22 -15.38 -7.60
CA ALA A 275 -2.02 -14.50 -8.75
C ALA A 275 -2.90 -13.24 -8.69
N ARG A 276 -4.18 -13.37 -8.34
CA ARG A 276 -5.09 -12.22 -8.17
C ARG A 276 -4.64 -11.30 -7.04
N ARG A 277 -4.17 -11.85 -5.91
CA ARG A 277 -3.61 -11.05 -4.81
C ARG A 277 -2.35 -10.31 -5.24
N SER A 278 -1.45 -10.96 -5.98
CA SER A 278 -0.26 -10.31 -6.53
C SER A 278 -0.62 -9.18 -7.51
N ALA A 279 -1.64 -9.39 -8.35
CA ALA A 279 -2.16 -8.35 -9.24
C ALA A 279 -2.76 -7.17 -8.44
N ALA A 280 -3.58 -7.47 -7.42
CA ALA A 280 -4.17 -6.47 -6.54
C ALA A 280 -3.11 -5.65 -5.82
N LEU A 281 -1.99 -6.25 -5.37
CA LEU A 281 -0.91 -5.50 -4.74
C LEU A 281 -0.21 -4.53 -5.71
N LYS A 282 -0.02 -4.95 -6.98
CA LYS A 282 0.54 -4.07 -8.02
C LYS A 282 -0.41 -2.89 -8.31
N ASP A 283 -1.70 -3.16 -8.37
CA ASP A 283 -2.72 -2.12 -8.53
C ASP A 283 -2.80 -1.21 -7.30
N GLU A 284 -2.75 -1.76 -6.09
CA GLU A 284 -2.70 -1.01 -4.82
C GLU A 284 -1.54 -0.01 -4.88
N ARG A 285 -0.34 -0.45 -5.29
CA ARG A 285 0.81 0.44 -5.43
C ARG A 285 0.58 1.55 -6.45
N ARG A 286 0.12 1.21 -7.65
CA ARG A 286 -0.13 2.18 -8.73
C ARG A 286 -1.12 3.24 -8.28
N VAL A 287 -2.21 2.82 -7.64
CA VAL A 287 -3.28 3.70 -7.17
C VAL A 287 -2.80 4.55 -6.00
N PHE A 288 -2.01 3.98 -5.09
CA PHE A 288 -1.40 4.68 -3.98
C PHE A 288 -0.52 5.83 -4.46
N ASP A 289 0.35 5.57 -5.44
CA ASP A 289 1.19 6.60 -6.04
C ASP A 289 0.33 7.68 -6.73
N LEU A 290 -0.73 7.30 -7.46
CA LEU A 290 -1.65 8.25 -8.09
C LEU A 290 -2.40 9.13 -7.07
N LEU A 291 -2.87 8.54 -5.97
CA LEU A 291 -3.53 9.26 -4.89
C LEU A 291 -2.62 10.31 -4.26
N LEU A 292 -1.37 9.95 -3.96
CA LEU A 292 -0.45 10.87 -3.31
C LEU A 292 0.14 11.93 -4.25
N THR A 293 0.19 11.68 -5.56
CA THR A 293 0.85 12.59 -6.52
C THR A 293 -0.11 13.41 -7.37
N ARG A 294 -1.27 12.88 -7.74
CA ARG A 294 -2.19 13.49 -8.72
C ARG A 294 -3.61 13.71 -8.19
N ASN A 295 -4.03 12.91 -7.22
CA ASN A 295 -5.41 12.89 -6.72
C ASN A 295 -5.47 13.15 -5.21
N LEU A 296 -4.60 14.04 -4.70
CA LEU A 296 -4.57 14.38 -3.28
C LEU A 296 -5.89 15.02 -2.82
N ASP A 297 -6.54 15.76 -3.71
CA ASP A 297 -7.88 16.30 -3.52
C ASP A 297 -8.93 15.21 -3.28
N CYS A 298 -8.83 14.08 -4.00
CA CYS A 298 -9.72 12.94 -3.82
C CYS A 298 -9.52 12.28 -2.44
N LEU A 299 -8.29 12.28 -1.91
CA LEU A 299 -8.01 11.77 -0.58
C LEU A 299 -8.76 12.57 0.49
N GLU A 300 -8.80 13.90 0.37
CA GLU A 300 -9.55 14.77 1.30
C GLU A 300 -11.07 14.55 1.20
N VAL A 301 -11.61 14.35 0.00
CA VAL A 301 -13.03 13.99 -0.18
C VAL A 301 -13.34 12.66 0.49
N LEU A 302 -12.51 11.63 0.28
CA LEU A 302 -12.71 10.32 0.90
C LEU A 302 -12.59 10.37 2.43
N LYS A 303 -11.65 11.17 2.97
CA LYS A 303 -11.57 11.45 4.40
C LYS A 303 -12.85 12.07 4.94
N ALA A 304 -13.41 13.05 4.26
CA ALA A 304 -14.65 13.71 4.66
C ALA A 304 -15.87 12.75 4.65
N MET A 305 -15.86 11.73 3.79
CA MET A 305 -16.90 10.69 3.75
C MET A 305 -16.85 9.72 4.96
N GLY A 306 -15.72 9.67 5.69
CA GLY A 306 -15.58 8.85 6.90
C GLY A 306 -15.73 7.35 6.66
N ALA A 307 -16.40 6.66 7.59
CA ALA A 307 -16.48 5.18 7.61
C ALA A 307 -17.14 4.55 6.35
N GLY A 308 -17.92 5.33 5.58
CA GLY A 308 -18.55 4.85 4.34
C GLY A 308 -17.65 4.90 3.10
N ALA A 309 -16.48 5.56 3.18
CA ALA A 309 -15.62 5.83 2.03
C ALA A 309 -15.15 4.55 1.32
N ASP A 310 -14.75 3.52 2.06
CA ASP A 310 -14.30 2.25 1.49
C ASP A 310 -15.40 1.54 0.70
N GLY A 311 -16.61 1.46 1.28
CA GLY A 311 -17.76 0.82 0.63
C GLY A 311 -18.19 1.58 -0.63
N ALA A 312 -18.23 2.91 -0.52
CA ALA A 312 -18.50 3.80 -1.65
C ALA A 312 -17.45 3.61 -2.77
N LEU A 313 -16.17 3.63 -2.43
CA LEU A 313 -15.08 3.51 -3.39
C LEU A 313 -15.13 2.15 -4.11
N ARG A 314 -15.34 1.05 -3.39
CA ARG A 314 -15.49 -0.29 -4.00
C ARG A 314 -16.64 -0.30 -5.01
N ARG A 315 -17.81 0.18 -4.60
CA ARG A 315 -18.98 0.26 -5.46
C ARG A 315 -18.71 1.09 -6.71
N LEU A 316 -18.20 2.31 -6.54
CA LEU A 316 -17.88 3.19 -7.65
C LEU A 316 -16.80 2.59 -8.56
N THR A 317 -15.81 1.90 -8.01
CA THR A 317 -14.75 1.25 -8.79
C THR A 317 -15.30 0.16 -9.71
N THR A 318 -16.30 -0.61 -9.28
CA THR A 318 -16.93 -1.62 -10.15
C THR A 318 -17.65 -1.01 -11.36
N ILE A 319 -18.06 0.26 -11.26
CA ILE A 319 -18.80 0.99 -12.30
C ILE A 319 -17.85 1.78 -13.20
N PHE A 320 -16.94 2.54 -12.59
CA PHE A 320 -16.10 3.54 -13.27
C PHE A 320 -14.65 3.11 -13.46
N ARG A 321 -14.21 2.01 -12.82
CA ARG A 321 -12.82 1.52 -12.86
C ARG A 321 -11.82 2.62 -12.49
N ASP A 322 -10.91 2.99 -13.38
CA ASP A 322 -9.94 4.07 -13.16
C ASP A 322 -10.56 5.47 -13.24
N ASP A 323 -11.70 5.64 -13.91
CA ASP A 323 -12.40 6.93 -14.00
C ASP A 323 -13.07 7.35 -12.69
N VAL A 324 -13.06 6.47 -11.67
CA VAL A 324 -13.62 6.74 -10.35
C VAL A 324 -13.05 8.03 -9.73
N TRP A 325 -11.78 8.34 -9.97
CA TRP A 325 -11.14 9.54 -9.44
C TRP A 325 -11.76 10.82 -10.02
N SER A 326 -12.21 10.79 -11.28
CA SER A 326 -12.93 11.91 -11.88
C SER A 326 -14.31 12.13 -11.25
N VAL A 327 -14.95 11.05 -10.80
CA VAL A 327 -16.24 11.07 -10.10
C VAL A 327 -16.04 11.59 -8.68
N VAL A 328 -15.05 11.08 -7.94
CA VAL A 328 -14.76 11.51 -6.56
C VAL A 328 -14.39 13.00 -6.50
N ARG A 329 -13.65 13.52 -7.49
CA ARG A 329 -13.30 14.95 -7.58
C ARG A 329 -14.50 15.87 -7.80
N ASN A 330 -15.57 15.38 -8.44
CA ASN A 330 -16.73 16.18 -8.76
C ASN A 330 -17.88 15.86 -7.81
N GLU A 331 -18.18 16.78 -6.89
CA GLU A 331 -19.23 16.61 -5.87
C GLU A 331 -20.60 16.22 -6.45
N THR A 332 -20.98 16.79 -7.59
CA THR A 332 -22.26 16.48 -8.24
C THR A 332 -22.25 15.04 -8.77
N TYR A 333 -21.18 14.63 -9.44
CA TYR A 333 -21.05 13.26 -9.96
C TYR A 333 -20.99 12.23 -8.85
N LEU A 334 -20.25 12.53 -7.77
CA LEU A 334 -20.17 11.68 -6.59
C LEU A 334 -21.55 11.53 -5.94
N ARG A 335 -22.25 12.64 -5.69
CA ARG A 335 -23.61 12.62 -5.12
C ARG A 335 -24.56 11.80 -5.99
N ASN A 336 -24.55 12.02 -7.30
CA ASN A 336 -25.40 11.30 -8.25
C ASN A 336 -25.12 9.80 -8.23
N ALA A 337 -23.85 9.40 -8.36
CA ALA A 337 -23.45 8.01 -8.42
C ALA A 337 -23.73 7.27 -7.10
N LEU A 338 -23.53 7.91 -5.94
CA LEU A 338 -23.81 7.32 -4.63
C LEU A 338 -25.31 7.11 -4.36
N ASN A 339 -26.16 8.01 -4.85
CA ASN A 339 -27.62 7.94 -4.62
C ASN A 339 -28.37 7.14 -5.71
N CYS A 340 -27.69 6.72 -6.77
CA CYS A 340 -28.30 5.91 -7.83
C CYS A 340 -28.52 4.46 -7.35
N PRO A 341 -29.74 3.89 -7.40
CA PRO A 341 -30.03 2.50 -7.01
C PRO A 341 -29.26 1.45 -7.83
N ASP A 342 -28.89 0.34 -7.21
CA ASP A 342 -28.05 -0.70 -7.85
C ASP A 342 -28.69 -1.31 -9.11
N ASN A 343 -30.01 -1.46 -9.14
CA ASN A 343 -30.72 -1.96 -10.33
C ASN A 343 -30.68 -0.99 -11.51
N ILE A 344 -30.54 0.32 -11.25
CA ILE A 344 -30.38 1.36 -12.28
C ILE A 344 -28.92 1.44 -12.71
N VAL A 345 -28.00 1.40 -11.74
CA VAL A 345 -26.55 1.38 -11.98
C VAL A 345 -26.14 0.20 -12.86
N ALA A 346 -26.70 -0.99 -12.64
CA ALA A 346 -26.41 -2.17 -13.45
C ALA A 346 -26.69 -1.97 -14.95
N VAL A 347 -27.62 -1.07 -15.30
CA VAL A 347 -27.99 -0.76 -16.69
C VAL A 347 -27.19 0.42 -17.23
N LEU A 348 -27.19 1.53 -16.50
CA LEU A 348 -26.57 2.78 -16.95
C LEU A 348 -25.04 2.75 -16.88
N GLY A 349 -24.47 1.94 -15.99
CA GLY A 349 -23.03 1.89 -15.76
C GLY A 349 -22.50 3.31 -15.47
N PRO A 350 -21.43 3.76 -16.17
CA PRO A 350 -20.84 5.07 -15.96
C PRO A 350 -21.78 6.27 -16.12
N SER A 351 -22.85 6.16 -16.92
CA SER A 351 -23.79 7.27 -17.12
C SER A 351 -24.62 7.61 -15.88
N CYS A 352 -24.59 6.78 -14.83
CA CYS A 352 -25.25 7.08 -13.57
C CYS A 352 -24.71 8.35 -12.87
N ARG A 353 -23.46 8.77 -13.17
CA ARG A 353 -22.89 10.03 -12.64
C ARG A 353 -23.67 11.28 -13.06
N ALA A 354 -24.41 11.20 -14.16
CA ALA A 354 -25.19 12.32 -14.68
C ALA A 354 -26.64 12.33 -14.15
N MET A 355 -27.09 11.26 -13.47
CA MET A 355 -28.46 11.12 -12.99
C MET A 355 -28.63 11.79 -11.61
N PRO A 356 -29.41 12.89 -11.51
CA PRO A 356 -29.70 13.50 -10.23
C PRO A 356 -30.47 12.53 -9.30
N PRO A 357 -30.30 12.60 -7.97
CA PRO A 357 -31.00 11.73 -7.02
C PRO A 357 -32.53 11.78 -7.16
N GLU A 358 -33.07 12.92 -7.58
CA GLU A 358 -34.49 13.12 -7.81
C GLU A 358 -34.99 12.25 -8.96
N ILE A 359 -34.24 12.16 -10.07
CA ILE A 359 -34.57 11.30 -11.22
C ILE A 359 -34.47 9.82 -10.82
N ALA A 360 -33.43 9.45 -10.06
CA ALA A 360 -33.29 8.11 -9.53
C ALA A 360 -34.47 7.71 -8.63
N THR A 361 -34.96 8.66 -7.81
CA THR A 361 -36.14 8.47 -6.96
C THR A 361 -37.41 8.29 -7.79
N ILE A 362 -37.63 9.12 -8.81
CA ILE A 362 -38.78 9.01 -9.73
C ILE A 362 -38.80 7.64 -10.41
N LEU A 363 -37.67 7.20 -10.97
CA LEU A 363 -37.56 5.90 -11.62
C LEU A 363 -37.73 4.74 -10.64
N GLY A 364 -37.34 4.95 -9.37
CA GLY A 364 -37.58 4.01 -8.27
C GLY A 364 -39.04 3.86 -7.85
N GLN A 365 -39.93 4.80 -8.23
CA GLN A 365 -41.37 4.70 -7.97
C GLN A 365 -42.09 3.74 -8.92
N ILE A 366 -41.46 3.31 -10.01
CA ILE A 366 -42.00 2.26 -10.88
C ILE A 366 -41.91 0.93 -10.13
N GLN A 367 -43.06 0.32 -9.84
CA GLN A 367 -43.14 -0.87 -8.98
C GLN A 367 -42.41 -2.08 -9.57
N ASN A 368 -42.49 -2.25 -10.89
CA ASN A 368 -41.82 -3.34 -11.61
C ASN A 368 -40.36 -2.96 -11.91
N ARG A 369 -39.41 -3.52 -11.14
CA ARG A 369 -37.97 -3.25 -11.33
C ARG A 369 -37.43 -3.74 -12.68
N ILE A 370 -38.00 -4.81 -13.23
CA ILE A 370 -37.62 -5.36 -14.54
C ILE A 370 -38.05 -4.38 -15.64
N LEU A 371 -39.23 -3.79 -15.53
CA LEU A 371 -39.69 -2.73 -16.43
C LEU A 371 -38.74 -1.51 -16.43
N THR A 372 -38.35 -1.02 -15.25
CA THR A 372 -37.39 0.10 -15.15
C THR A 372 -36.05 -0.26 -15.79
N ARG A 373 -35.56 -1.49 -15.58
CA ARG A 373 -34.33 -1.99 -16.18
C ARG A 373 -34.42 -1.99 -17.70
N ASP A 374 -35.50 -2.53 -18.26
CA ASP A 374 -35.65 -2.70 -19.70
C ASP A 374 -35.94 -1.35 -20.39
N LEU A 375 -36.70 -0.45 -19.75
CA LEU A 375 -36.87 0.94 -20.17
C LEU A 375 -35.53 1.67 -20.31
N LEU A 376 -34.66 1.59 -19.29
CA LEU A 376 -33.35 2.22 -19.32
C LEU A 376 -32.40 1.54 -20.32
N THR A 377 -32.56 0.23 -20.54
CA THR A 377 -31.80 -0.52 -21.55
C THR A 377 -32.16 -0.01 -22.94
N LEU A 378 -33.45 0.13 -23.24
CA LEU A 378 -33.93 0.70 -24.50
C LEU A 378 -33.46 2.16 -24.69
N ALA A 379 -33.44 2.96 -23.61
CA ALA A 379 -32.93 4.33 -23.68
C ALA A 379 -31.43 4.37 -24.03
N LYS A 380 -30.65 3.46 -23.46
CA LYS A 380 -29.21 3.32 -23.73
C LYS A 380 -28.92 2.77 -25.13
N GLU A 381 -29.77 1.88 -25.65
CA GLU A 381 -29.70 1.39 -27.02
C GLU A 381 -30.07 2.50 -28.04
N ARG A 382 -31.00 3.39 -27.67
CA ARG A 382 -31.50 4.45 -28.55
C ARG A 382 -30.61 5.68 -28.61
N PHE A 383 -30.04 6.10 -27.49
CA PHE A 383 -29.31 7.36 -27.37
C PHE A 383 -27.80 7.15 -27.20
N PRO A 384 -26.96 7.97 -27.85
CA PRO A 384 -25.55 8.07 -27.48
C PRO A 384 -25.40 8.39 -25.99
N ALA A 385 -24.37 7.85 -25.33
CA ALA A 385 -24.19 8.00 -23.89
C ALA A 385 -24.21 9.47 -23.42
N LYS A 386 -23.57 10.38 -24.17
CA LYS A 386 -23.55 11.83 -23.85
C LYS A 386 -24.94 12.47 -23.92
N ASP A 387 -25.75 12.07 -24.90
CA ASP A 387 -27.11 12.60 -25.05
C ASP A 387 -27.99 12.10 -23.91
N LEU A 388 -27.89 10.80 -23.58
CA LEU A 388 -28.60 10.23 -22.43
C LEU A 388 -28.19 10.90 -21.12
N GLU A 389 -26.90 11.12 -20.88
CA GLU A 389 -26.40 11.85 -19.70
C GLU A 389 -26.99 13.26 -19.64
N THR A 390 -27.04 13.96 -20.79
CA THR A 390 -27.67 15.29 -20.89
C THR A 390 -29.15 15.21 -20.53
N TYR A 391 -29.89 14.25 -21.09
CA TYR A 391 -31.33 14.11 -20.86
C TYR A 391 -31.70 13.70 -19.43
N LEU A 392 -30.79 13.01 -18.73
CA LEU A 392 -30.94 12.67 -17.32
C LEU A 392 -30.69 13.89 -16.41
N SER A 393 -29.72 14.73 -16.78
CA SER A 393 -29.31 15.89 -15.97
C SER A 393 -30.13 17.16 -16.21
N ASP A 394 -30.84 17.26 -17.33
CA ASP A 394 -31.54 18.47 -17.73
C ASP A 394 -32.83 18.71 -16.92
N PRO A 395 -32.93 19.84 -16.17
CA PRO A 395 -34.14 20.21 -15.45
C PRO A 395 -35.38 20.30 -16.32
N ASP A 396 -35.27 20.74 -17.58
CA ASP A 396 -36.41 20.92 -18.49
C ASP A 396 -37.04 19.59 -18.90
N ARG A 397 -36.28 18.50 -18.80
CA ARG A 397 -36.71 17.14 -19.12
C ARG A 397 -37.27 16.39 -17.90
N LYS A 398 -37.11 16.93 -16.69
CA LYS A 398 -37.66 16.36 -15.44
C LYS A 398 -39.17 16.10 -15.49
N PRO A 399 -40.03 16.97 -16.07
CA PRO A 399 -41.46 16.70 -16.18
C PRO A 399 -41.79 15.43 -16.97
N ILE A 400 -40.96 15.08 -17.96
CA ILE A 400 -41.14 13.86 -18.77
C ILE A 400 -40.87 12.63 -17.89
N TRP A 401 -39.78 12.65 -17.12
CA TRP A 401 -39.45 11.58 -16.17
C TRP A 401 -40.53 11.39 -15.10
N ASN A 402 -41.08 12.49 -14.55
CA ASN A 402 -42.14 12.47 -13.53
C ASN A 402 -43.43 11.76 -13.97
N GLN A 403 -43.71 11.66 -15.27
CA GLN A 403 -44.93 11.03 -15.77
C GLN A 403 -44.82 9.50 -15.87
N LEU A 404 -43.59 8.97 -15.87
CA LEU A 404 -43.36 7.55 -16.10
C LEU A 404 -43.97 6.65 -15.01
N PRO A 405 -43.84 6.95 -13.70
CA PRO A 405 -44.46 6.11 -12.66
C PRO A 405 -45.97 5.98 -12.83
N ALA A 406 -46.68 7.09 -13.09
CA ALA A 406 -48.13 7.05 -13.30
C ALA A 406 -48.51 6.29 -14.58
N LYS A 407 -47.75 6.47 -15.67
CA LYS A 407 -47.98 5.76 -16.95
C LYS A 407 -47.81 4.25 -16.81
N PHE A 408 -46.78 3.81 -16.07
CA PHE A 408 -46.42 2.40 -15.97
C PHE A 408 -47.09 1.65 -14.83
N ASN A 409 -47.30 2.26 -13.66
CA ASN A 409 -47.88 1.56 -12.51
C ASN A 409 -49.39 1.29 -12.66
N ASN A 410 -50.13 2.17 -13.33
CA ASN A 410 -51.58 2.04 -13.42
C ASN A 410 -52.04 1.21 -14.62
N ASN A 411 -51.34 1.34 -15.75
CA ASN A 411 -51.87 0.93 -17.05
C ASN A 411 -50.98 -0.07 -17.82
N TYR A 412 -49.85 -0.48 -17.24
CA TYR A 412 -48.84 -1.26 -17.97
C TYR A 412 -48.44 -2.56 -17.23
N ASN A 413 -49.20 -3.62 -17.48
CA ASN A 413 -48.91 -4.96 -16.95
C ASN A 413 -47.71 -5.59 -17.70
N TYR A 414 -46.50 -5.24 -17.29
CA TYR A 414 -45.27 -5.68 -17.96
C TYR A 414 -44.83 -7.08 -17.56
N GLN A 415 -44.67 -7.95 -18.55
CA GLN A 415 -44.10 -9.28 -18.43
C GLN A 415 -43.13 -9.50 -19.61
N PRO A 416 -41.81 -9.54 -19.37
CA PRO A 416 -40.81 -9.55 -20.45
C PRO A 416 -40.96 -10.74 -21.40
N ASP A 417 -41.38 -11.90 -20.87
CA ASP A 417 -41.51 -13.16 -21.60
C ASP A 417 -42.92 -13.41 -22.15
N ALA A 418 -43.82 -12.43 -22.12
CA ALA A 418 -45.18 -12.59 -22.63
C ALA A 418 -45.18 -12.75 -24.18
N PRO A 419 -46.02 -13.65 -24.74
CA PRO A 419 -46.21 -13.76 -26.17
C PRO A 419 -46.71 -12.43 -26.77
N THR A 420 -46.32 -12.12 -28.01
CA THR A 420 -46.66 -10.86 -28.68
C THR A 420 -48.17 -10.62 -28.81
N ASP A 421 -48.97 -11.69 -28.83
CA ASP A 421 -50.43 -11.67 -28.95
C ASP A 421 -51.17 -11.71 -27.59
N SER A 422 -50.45 -11.56 -26.48
CA SER A 422 -51.05 -11.44 -25.15
C SER A 422 -51.85 -10.15 -25.04
N GLY A 423 -53.19 -10.26 -25.00
CA GLY A 423 -54.08 -9.09 -24.90
C GLY A 423 -53.81 -8.21 -23.66
N ASN A 424 -53.52 -8.83 -22.51
CA ASN A 424 -53.41 -8.13 -21.22
C ASN A 424 -51.98 -7.93 -20.70
N ALA A 425 -51.04 -8.85 -20.97
CA ALA A 425 -49.63 -8.68 -20.58
C ALA A 425 -48.83 -8.06 -21.72
N LYS A 426 -47.97 -7.09 -21.41
CA LYS A 426 -47.15 -6.36 -22.37
C LYS A 426 -45.71 -6.83 -22.29
N ASN A 427 -45.11 -7.17 -23.43
CA ASN A 427 -43.74 -7.66 -23.52
C ASN A 427 -42.74 -6.55 -23.88
N ARG A 428 -41.47 -6.91 -24.12
CA ARG A 428 -40.40 -5.96 -24.46
C ARG A 428 -40.67 -5.19 -25.77
N ASP A 429 -41.30 -5.82 -26.76
CA ASP A 429 -41.61 -5.17 -28.04
C ASP A 429 -42.68 -4.10 -27.88
N ASN A 430 -43.73 -4.40 -27.08
CA ASN A 430 -44.72 -3.40 -26.70
C ASN A 430 -44.07 -2.22 -25.95
N LEU A 431 -43.09 -2.51 -25.09
CA LEU A 431 -42.38 -1.48 -24.35
C LEU A 431 -41.58 -0.59 -25.30
N SER A 432 -40.91 -1.17 -26.29
CA SER A 432 -40.19 -0.42 -27.32
C SER A 432 -41.09 0.58 -28.03
N MET A 433 -42.28 0.17 -28.47
CA MET A 433 -43.25 1.07 -29.14
C MET A 433 -43.69 2.23 -28.22
N VAL A 434 -44.02 1.94 -26.96
CA VAL A 434 -44.42 2.98 -25.99
C VAL A 434 -43.25 3.92 -25.68
N CYS A 435 -42.02 3.39 -25.68
CA CYS A 435 -40.81 4.16 -25.45
C CYS A 435 -40.47 5.10 -26.62
N GLU A 436 -40.90 4.83 -27.85
CA GLU A 436 -40.63 5.74 -28.99
C GLU A 436 -41.19 7.15 -28.74
N GLY A 437 -42.43 7.25 -28.23
CA GLY A 437 -43.03 8.54 -27.86
C GLY A 437 -42.26 9.22 -26.72
N ILE A 438 -41.92 8.48 -25.66
CA ILE A 438 -41.14 8.98 -24.52
C ILE A 438 -39.77 9.49 -24.97
N PHE A 439 -39.09 8.73 -25.83
CA PHE A 439 -37.76 9.07 -26.34
C PHE A 439 -37.81 10.25 -27.31
N SER A 440 -38.88 10.40 -28.10
CA SER A 440 -39.12 11.60 -28.90
C SER A 440 -39.34 12.84 -28.02
N SER A 441 -40.12 12.71 -26.94
CA SER A 441 -40.28 13.75 -25.93
C SER A 441 -38.96 14.12 -25.25
N LEU A 442 -38.16 13.13 -24.83
CA LEU A 442 -36.84 13.38 -24.24
C LEU A 442 -35.92 14.09 -25.23
N LYS A 443 -35.91 13.70 -26.50
CA LYS A 443 -35.08 14.36 -27.51
C LYS A 443 -35.50 15.82 -27.73
N SER A 444 -36.81 16.07 -27.87
CA SER A 444 -37.37 17.41 -28.14
C SER A 444 -37.45 18.31 -26.91
N GLY A 445 -37.38 17.76 -25.69
CA GLY A 445 -37.61 18.50 -24.45
C GLY A 445 -39.08 18.88 -24.22
N GLN A 446 -40.00 18.40 -25.06
CA GLN A 446 -41.44 18.69 -24.96
C GLN A 446 -42.20 17.46 -24.44
N VAL A 447 -42.99 17.68 -23.38
CA VAL A 447 -43.95 16.68 -22.90
C VAL A 447 -44.98 16.43 -23.99
N GLU A 448 -45.16 15.18 -24.41
CA GLU A 448 -46.26 14.79 -25.29
C GLU A 448 -47.57 15.27 -24.69
N LYS A 449 -48.26 16.20 -25.38
CA LYS A 449 -49.63 16.55 -25.04
C LYS A 449 -50.47 15.31 -25.31
N VAL A 450 -50.85 14.59 -24.26
CA VAL A 450 -51.88 13.56 -24.33
C VAL A 450 -53.10 14.22 -24.95
N LYS A 451 -53.38 13.91 -26.22
CA LYS A 451 -54.65 14.32 -26.82
C LYS A 451 -55.75 13.64 -26.00
N PRO A 452 -56.71 14.41 -25.46
CA PRO A 452 -57.78 13.87 -24.63
C PRO A 452 -58.60 12.83 -25.39
#